data_AF-A0ABC9GA15-F1
#
_entry.id   AF-A0ABC9GA15-F1
#
_cell.length_a   1.000
_cell.length_b   1.000
_cell.length_c   1.000
_cell.angle_alpha   90.00
_cell.angle_beta   90.00
_cell.angle_gamma   90.00
#
_symmetry.space_group_name_H-M   'P 1'
#
loop_
_entity.id
_entity.type
_entity.pdbx_description
1 polymer ?
#
loop_
_entity_poly.entity_id
_entity_poly.type
_entity_poly.pdbx_seq_one_letter_code
_entity_poly.pdbx_strand_id
1 'polypeptide(L)'
;MPQLCFSQGTDRSHSVWIIRNRTELRHLGSGQRHVHFLSFTYPLREVQNTDACMPDAASVSWVGYLSFPIQVKGKLQEVGLESSNLIIGVDFTKSNEWTGKHCFNGRSLHHLGDTPNPYEQAIGIIGRTLSAYDEDNKIPCFGFGDTSTHDRNVFNFYRNGRACNGVSEALQRYREIAPHVRLSGPTSLAPIIETATRIVEVSRHQYHILLIIADGQVPTVTGCHPASHPDETTSTNHLEERTLQALIHASHFPLSIVLVGVGDLPWDDCIRCHDNRRLFDNFQFVDFTEIMSRDMSQAEKEDQFALEALRKIPAQYSVIINKWIREQASRALPGTDPLPPPC
;
A
#
# COMPACT_ATOMS: atom_id res chain seq x y z
N MET A 1 0.85 -35.90 -38.62
CA MET A 1 0.06 -35.58 -37.41
C MET A 1 0.84 -36.06 -36.19
N PRO A 2 1.18 -35.21 -35.22
CA PRO A 2 1.75 -35.70 -33.97
C PRO A 2 0.63 -36.23 -33.06
N GLN A 3 0.77 -37.47 -32.59
CA GLN A 3 -0.06 -38.04 -31.53
C GLN A 3 0.40 -37.50 -30.17
N LEU A 4 -0.53 -36.99 -29.37
CA LEU A 4 -0.31 -36.67 -27.95
C LEU A 4 -0.40 -37.97 -27.15
N CYS A 5 0.69 -38.35 -26.48
CA CYS A 5 0.70 -39.47 -25.53
C CYS A 5 0.63 -38.92 -24.09
N PHE A 6 -0.30 -39.45 -23.31
CA PHE A 6 -0.44 -39.15 -21.88
C PHE A 6 0.14 -40.32 -21.05
N SER A 7 0.90 -40.04 -20.00
CA SER A 7 1.30 -41.07 -19.02
C SER A 7 0.83 -40.66 -17.63
N GLN A 8 0.11 -41.55 -16.95
CA GLN A 8 -0.43 -41.35 -15.61
C GLN A 8 0.61 -41.75 -14.56
N GLY A 9 0.99 -40.83 -13.68
CA GLY A 9 1.76 -41.11 -12.47
C GLY A 9 0.85 -40.97 -11.26
N THR A 10 0.67 -42.04 -10.49
CA THR A 10 -0.11 -42.03 -9.26
C THR A 10 0.79 -41.81 -8.05
N ASP A 11 0.70 -40.65 -7.42
CA ASP A 11 0.97 -40.51 -6.00
C ASP A 11 -0.21 -39.78 -5.33
N ARG A 12 -0.59 -40.26 -4.16
CA ARG A 12 -1.88 -39.98 -3.52
C ARG A 12 -1.93 -38.55 -2.99
N SER A 13 -2.37 -37.63 -3.85
CA SER A 13 -3.30 -36.53 -3.52
C SER A 13 -3.49 -35.56 -4.68
N HIS A 14 -2.68 -35.61 -5.75
CA HIS A 14 -2.83 -34.72 -6.92
C HIS A 14 -2.43 -35.44 -8.21
N SER A 15 -3.28 -35.40 -9.24
CA SER A 15 -2.95 -35.90 -10.59
C SER A 15 -2.20 -34.81 -11.36
N VAL A 16 -0.93 -35.04 -11.68
CA VAL A 16 -0.11 -34.11 -12.50
C VAL A 16 -0.11 -34.60 -13.95
N TRP A 17 -0.54 -33.75 -14.88
CA TRP A 17 -0.44 -34.02 -16.32
C TRP A 17 0.74 -33.26 -16.92
N ILE A 18 1.69 -33.97 -17.52
CA ILE A 18 2.84 -33.38 -18.19
C ILE A 18 2.60 -33.42 -19.70
N ILE A 19 2.44 -32.26 -20.33
CA ILE A 19 2.41 -32.14 -21.79
C ILE A 19 3.86 -32.06 -22.28
N ARG A 20 4.35 -33.11 -22.95
CA ARG A 20 5.62 -33.07 -23.70
C ARG A 20 5.32 -32.76 -25.17
N ASN A 21 5.55 -31.52 -25.58
CA ASN A 21 5.59 -31.21 -27.01
C ASN A 21 6.98 -31.57 -27.55
N ARG A 22 7.06 -32.56 -28.44
CA ARG A 22 8.31 -32.94 -29.10
C ARG A 22 8.33 -32.28 -30.47
N THR A 23 8.83 -31.06 -30.54
CA THR A 23 9.17 -30.40 -31.80
C THR A 23 10.62 -29.92 -31.74
N GLU A 24 11.33 -30.20 -32.82
CA GLU A 24 12.79 -30.31 -32.96
C GLU A 24 13.59 -29.09 -32.50
N LEU A 25 14.60 -29.36 -31.66
CA LEU A 25 15.77 -28.51 -31.47
C LEU A 25 16.58 -28.47 -32.78
N ARG A 26 16.54 -27.35 -33.50
CA ARG A 26 17.61 -26.96 -34.42
C ARG A 26 18.08 -25.54 -34.10
N HIS A 27 19.33 -25.49 -33.63
CA HIS A 27 20.25 -24.34 -33.51
C HIS A 27 19.67 -22.93 -33.63
N LEU A 28 19.56 -22.25 -32.49
CA LEU A 28 19.81 -20.80 -32.38
C LEU A 28 20.71 -20.56 -31.15
N GLY A 29 21.63 -19.62 -31.31
CA GLY A 29 22.87 -19.46 -30.54
C GLY A 29 22.71 -19.10 -29.07
N SER A 30 23.86 -19.16 -28.39
CA SER A 30 24.10 -18.88 -26.98
C SER A 30 23.41 -17.63 -26.45
N GLY A 31 22.47 -17.82 -25.52
CA GLY A 31 21.90 -16.76 -24.68
C GLY A 31 20.56 -17.19 -24.08
N GLN A 32 20.41 -17.03 -22.77
CA GLN A 32 19.22 -17.34 -21.96
C GLN A 32 18.92 -18.82 -21.69
N ARG A 33 19.23 -19.24 -20.46
CA ARG A 33 18.60 -20.41 -19.80
C ARG A 33 17.58 -19.88 -18.81
N HIS A 34 16.29 -20.06 -19.08
CA HIS A 34 15.26 -20.39 -18.08
C HIS A 34 13.98 -20.82 -18.82
N VAL A 35 13.67 -22.12 -18.79
CA VAL A 35 12.40 -22.67 -19.25
C VAL A 35 11.56 -22.90 -17.99
N HIS A 36 10.54 -22.08 -17.77
CA HIS A 36 9.58 -22.28 -16.68
C HIS A 36 8.43 -23.16 -17.18
N PHE A 37 8.16 -24.26 -16.46
CA PHE A 37 7.01 -25.13 -16.70
C PHE A 37 5.78 -24.53 -16.02
N LEU A 38 4.70 -24.32 -16.77
CA LEU A 38 3.40 -23.90 -16.25
C LEU A 38 2.56 -25.13 -15.89
N SER A 39 2.02 -25.15 -14.68
CA SER A 39 0.99 -26.09 -14.22
C SER A 39 -0.38 -25.43 -14.35
N PHE A 40 -1.34 -26.11 -14.96
CA PHE A 40 -2.73 -25.66 -15.02
C PHE A 40 -3.61 -26.65 -14.24
N THR A 41 -4.46 -26.13 -13.35
CA THR A 41 -5.47 -26.91 -12.62
C THR A 41 -6.85 -26.39 -13.02
N TYR A 42 -7.68 -27.24 -13.62
CA TYR A 42 -9.09 -26.92 -13.91
C TYR A 42 -10.00 -27.61 -12.89
N PRO A 43 -11.14 -27.00 -12.50
CA PRO A 43 -12.13 -27.67 -11.66
C PRO A 43 -12.88 -28.74 -12.49
N LEU A 44 -12.89 -29.97 -11.98
CA LEU A 44 -13.64 -31.09 -12.55
C LEU A 44 -15.16 -30.80 -12.45
N ARG A 45 -15.82 -30.52 -13.57
CA ARG A 45 -17.25 -30.84 -13.72
C ARG A 45 -17.36 -32.09 -14.58
N GLU A 46 -18.21 -33.01 -14.12
CA GLU A 46 -18.47 -34.32 -14.73
C GLU A 46 -18.71 -34.19 -16.24
N VAL A 47 -17.83 -34.80 -17.02
CA VAL A 47 -18.10 -35.11 -18.43
C VAL A 47 -18.07 -36.63 -18.53
N GLN A 48 -19.27 -37.21 -18.58
CA GLN A 48 -19.46 -38.59 -18.99
C GLN A 48 -19.07 -38.73 -20.46
N ASN A 49 -18.43 -39.85 -20.79
CA ASN A 49 -18.07 -40.33 -22.12
C ASN A 49 -18.97 -39.79 -23.24
N THR A 50 -18.38 -39.12 -24.23
CA THR A 50 -18.63 -39.30 -25.66
C THR A 50 -17.63 -38.48 -26.45
N ASP A 51 -17.15 -39.05 -27.55
CA ASP A 51 -16.22 -38.47 -28.52
C ASP A 51 -16.69 -37.07 -28.97
N ALA A 52 -16.01 -36.01 -28.50
CA ALA A 52 -16.20 -34.65 -28.98
C ALA A 52 -14.88 -34.10 -29.51
N CYS A 53 -14.77 -34.06 -30.84
CA CYS A 53 -13.75 -33.31 -31.55
C CYS A 53 -13.96 -31.81 -31.25
N MET A 54 -12.99 -31.14 -30.64
CA MET A 54 -13.03 -29.69 -30.40
C MET A 54 -12.74 -28.92 -31.72
N PRO A 55 -13.40 -27.77 -31.96
CA PRO A 55 -13.30 -27.02 -33.21
C PRO A 55 -11.99 -26.20 -33.31
N ASP A 56 -11.78 -25.70 -34.52
CA ASP A 56 -10.58 -25.05 -35.05
C ASP A 56 -9.86 -24.05 -34.13
N ALA A 57 -8.53 -24.04 -34.29
CA ALA A 57 -7.57 -23.13 -33.69
C ALA A 57 -7.80 -21.67 -34.12
N ALA A 58 -8.78 -21.01 -33.51
CA ALA A 58 -9.03 -19.58 -33.71
C ALA A 58 -9.59 -18.89 -32.45
N SER A 59 -9.09 -19.23 -31.26
CA SER A 59 -9.28 -18.39 -30.06
C SER A 59 -8.29 -18.77 -28.95
N VAL A 60 -6.98 -18.66 -29.24
CA VAL A 60 -5.99 -18.61 -28.16
C VAL A 60 -5.94 -17.16 -27.69
N SER A 61 -6.64 -16.86 -26.60
CA SER A 61 -6.46 -15.59 -25.91
C SER A 61 -5.06 -15.56 -25.31
N TRP A 62 -4.23 -14.68 -25.85
CA TRP A 62 -2.98 -14.29 -25.20
C TRP A 62 -3.36 -13.60 -23.89
N VAL A 63 -3.31 -14.32 -22.77
CA VAL A 63 -3.28 -13.66 -21.45
C VAL A 63 -1.88 -13.10 -21.29
N GLY A 64 -1.64 -11.96 -21.95
CA GLY A 64 -0.46 -11.16 -21.69
C GLY A 64 -0.48 -10.76 -20.23
N TYR A 65 0.66 -10.89 -19.54
CA TYR A 65 0.86 -10.24 -18.27
C TYR A 65 0.62 -8.74 -18.49
N LEU A 66 -0.56 -8.25 -18.10
CA LEU A 66 -0.86 -6.83 -18.09
C LEU A 66 0.12 -6.18 -17.12
N SER A 67 0.81 -5.12 -17.58
CA SER A 67 1.73 -4.33 -16.76
C SER A 67 1.03 -3.92 -15.46
N PHE A 68 1.74 -4.02 -14.34
CA PHE A 68 1.22 -3.82 -12.99
C PHE A 68 0.35 -2.56 -12.78
N PRO A 69 0.67 -1.37 -13.33
CA PRO A 69 -0.19 -0.21 -13.22
C PRO A 69 -1.63 -0.47 -13.68
N ILE A 70 -1.85 -1.43 -14.58
CA ILE A 70 -3.17 -1.80 -15.09
C ILE A 70 -3.93 -2.67 -14.09
N GLN A 71 -3.26 -3.52 -13.30
CA GLN A 71 -3.94 -4.46 -12.39
C GLN A 71 -4.52 -3.78 -11.16
N VAL A 72 -3.72 -2.92 -10.49
CA VAL A 72 -4.22 -2.14 -9.35
C VAL A 72 -5.19 -1.07 -9.82
N LYS A 73 -4.91 -0.38 -10.93
CA LYS A 73 -5.88 0.58 -11.48
C LYS A 73 -7.19 -0.09 -11.87
N GLY A 74 -7.14 -1.29 -12.46
CA GLY A 74 -8.31 -2.10 -12.80
C GLY A 74 -9.13 -2.45 -11.56
N LYS A 75 -8.50 -2.94 -10.49
CA LYS A 75 -9.19 -3.22 -9.22
C LYS A 75 -9.78 -1.98 -8.55
N LEU A 76 -9.06 -0.85 -8.59
CA LEU A 76 -9.56 0.42 -8.06
C LEU A 76 -10.76 0.92 -8.88
N GLN A 77 -10.73 0.76 -10.20
CA GLN A 77 -11.88 1.05 -11.07
C GLN A 77 -13.05 0.09 -10.84
N GLU A 78 -12.80 -1.21 -10.65
CA GLU A 78 -13.83 -2.22 -10.37
C GLU A 78 -14.60 -1.94 -9.08
N VAL A 79 -13.92 -1.44 -8.04
CA VAL A 79 -14.59 -1.04 -6.79
C VAL A 79 -15.23 0.34 -6.86
N GLY A 80 -15.17 1.01 -8.02
CA GLY A 80 -15.74 2.34 -8.23
C GLY A 80 -15.00 3.43 -7.47
N LEU A 81 -13.66 3.34 -7.34
CA LEU A 81 -12.87 4.47 -6.87
C LEU A 81 -12.82 5.52 -7.98
N GLU A 82 -13.79 6.44 -7.93
CA GLU A 82 -13.86 7.59 -8.84
C GLU A 82 -12.92 8.71 -8.38
N SER A 83 -12.73 8.85 -7.06
CA SER A 83 -11.85 9.84 -6.48
C SER A 83 -11.29 9.47 -5.11
N SER A 84 -10.08 9.95 -4.85
CA SER A 84 -9.38 9.83 -3.57
C SER A 84 -8.49 11.03 -3.35
N ASN A 85 -8.42 11.54 -2.12
CA ASN A 85 -7.46 12.59 -1.77
C ASN A 85 -6.22 11.99 -1.10
N LEU A 86 -5.03 12.51 -1.40
CA LEU A 86 -3.77 12.02 -0.80
C LEU A 86 -3.27 12.96 0.30
N ILE A 87 -2.89 12.40 1.46
CA ILE A 87 -2.19 13.11 2.54
C ILE A 87 -0.83 12.44 2.72
N ILE A 88 0.24 13.23 2.91
CA ILE A 88 1.59 12.71 3.12
C ILE A 88 2.12 13.13 4.50
N GLY A 89 2.57 12.14 5.27
CA GLY A 89 3.31 12.31 6.51
C GLY A 89 4.74 11.79 6.38
N VAL A 90 5.73 12.63 6.70
CA VAL A 90 7.15 12.29 6.65
C VAL A 90 7.73 12.29 8.06
N ASP A 91 8.31 11.15 8.45
CA ASP A 91 9.08 11.03 9.68
C ASP A 91 10.40 11.81 9.56
N PHE A 92 10.67 12.69 10.52
CA PHE A 92 11.91 13.46 10.71
C PHE A 92 12.53 13.17 12.09
N THR A 93 12.42 11.95 12.59
CA THR A 93 13.12 11.49 13.78
C THR A 93 14.60 11.23 13.51
N LYS A 94 15.39 11.26 14.59
CA LYS A 94 16.85 11.16 14.58
C LYS A 94 17.36 9.76 14.19
N SER A 95 16.53 8.72 14.29
CA SER A 95 16.86 7.38 13.79
C SER A 95 17.35 7.40 12.35
N ASN A 96 16.79 8.29 11.53
CA ASN A 96 17.13 8.47 10.13
C ASN A 96 18.60 8.81 9.86
N GLU A 97 19.37 9.23 10.87
CA GLU A 97 20.81 9.45 10.74
C GLU A 97 21.60 8.15 10.60
N TRP A 98 21.10 7.03 11.15
CA TRP A 98 21.85 5.78 11.27
C TRP A 98 21.12 4.55 10.71
N THR A 99 19.82 4.61 10.46
CA THR A 99 19.02 3.52 9.87
C THR A 99 19.23 3.33 8.37
N GLY A 100 20.08 4.15 7.73
CA GLY A 100 20.54 3.95 6.35
C GLY A 100 21.90 3.26 6.22
N LYS A 101 22.38 2.62 7.29
CA LYS A 101 23.72 2.02 7.37
C LYS A 101 23.97 0.98 6.29
N HIS A 102 23.02 0.09 6.04
CA HIS A 102 23.10 -1.00 5.09
C HIS A 102 22.31 -0.69 3.82
N CYS A 103 21.06 -0.23 3.94
CA CYS A 103 20.19 0.01 2.79
C CYS A 103 20.54 1.29 2.01
N PHE A 104 21.31 2.20 2.60
CA PHE A 104 21.62 3.49 2.00
C PHE A 104 23.09 3.93 2.13
N ASN A 105 23.99 2.94 2.17
CA ASN A 105 25.45 3.12 2.13
C ASN A 105 25.99 4.01 3.26
N GLY A 106 25.50 3.84 4.49
CA GLY A 106 25.98 4.62 5.64
C GLY A 106 25.48 6.06 5.68
N ARG A 107 24.61 6.47 4.75
CA ARG A 107 24.07 7.83 4.69
C ARG A 107 22.77 7.91 5.48
N SER A 108 22.45 9.11 5.95
CA SER A 108 21.12 9.39 6.48
C SER A 108 20.06 9.13 5.41
N LEU A 109 18.92 8.58 5.80
CA LEU A 109 17.78 8.36 4.90
C LEU A 109 17.19 9.67 4.35
N HIS A 110 17.46 10.81 4.99
CA HIS A 110 17.15 12.15 4.48
C HIS A 110 18.26 12.80 3.65
N HIS A 111 19.40 12.12 3.44
CA HIS A 111 20.50 12.69 2.66
C HIS A 111 20.05 13.00 1.23
N LEU A 112 20.20 14.25 0.81
CA LEU A 112 19.86 14.72 -0.52
C LEU A 112 21.07 14.60 -1.44
N GLY A 113 20.86 14.03 -2.62
CA GLY A 113 21.86 13.97 -3.69
C GLY A 113 21.21 13.97 -5.07
N ASP A 114 21.98 13.51 -6.07
CA ASP A 114 21.51 13.32 -7.45
C ASP A 114 20.55 12.13 -7.56
N THR A 115 20.79 11.09 -6.75
CA THR A 115 19.90 9.93 -6.63
C THR A 115 18.86 10.19 -5.55
N PRO A 116 17.56 9.97 -5.83
CA PRO A 116 16.50 10.11 -4.83
C PRO A 116 16.75 9.22 -3.61
N ASN A 117 16.60 9.77 -2.40
CA ASN A 117 16.65 8.97 -1.18
C ASN A 117 15.36 8.11 -1.01
N PRO A 118 15.30 7.17 -0.05
CA PRO A 118 14.14 6.29 0.11
C PRO A 118 12.81 7.02 0.30
N TYR A 119 12.80 8.16 1.00
CA TYR A 119 11.60 9.00 1.14
C TYR A 119 11.16 9.60 -0.20
N GLU A 120 12.09 10.15 -0.97
CA GLU A 120 11.80 10.71 -2.31
C GLU A 120 11.27 9.63 -3.26
N GLN A 121 11.85 8.43 -3.22
CA GLN A 121 11.40 7.30 -4.02
C GLN A 121 9.98 6.87 -3.64
N ALA A 122 9.71 6.69 -2.34
CA ALA A 122 8.39 6.28 -1.85
C ALA A 122 7.28 7.30 -2.21
N ILE A 123 7.52 8.59 -1.96
CA ILE A 123 6.60 9.68 -2.35
C ILE A 123 6.39 9.67 -3.87
N GLY A 124 7.46 9.54 -4.64
CA GLY A 124 7.41 9.56 -6.09
C GLY A 124 6.59 8.41 -6.68
N ILE A 125 6.82 7.19 -6.22
CA ILE A 125 6.15 5.99 -6.78
C ILE A 125 4.66 5.96 -6.42
N ILE A 126 4.31 6.16 -5.14
CA ILE A 126 2.91 6.15 -4.70
C ILE A 126 2.15 7.35 -5.26
N GLY A 127 2.77 8.53 -5.21
CA GLY A 127 2.20 9.74 -5.75
C GLY A 127 1.85 9.61 -7.23
N ARG A 128 2.76 9.07 -8.06
CA ARG A 128 2.47 8.83 -9.49
C ARG A 128 1.32 7.84 -9.67
N THR A 129 1.26 6.80 -8.84
CA THR A 129 0.24 5.76 -8.96
C THR A 129 -1.15 6.28 -8.59
N LEU A 130 -1.25 7.11 -7.54
CA LEU A 130 -2.50 7.67 -7.05
C LEU A 130 -2.93 8.97 -7.74
N SER A 131 -2.02 9.69 -8.40
CA SER A 131 -2.32 10.96 -9.08
C SER A 131 -3.46 10.89 -10.11
N ALA A 132 -3.74 9.70 -10.64
CA ALA A 132 -4.85 9.49 -11.57
C ALA A 132 -6.24 9.53 -10.91
N TYR A 133 -6.30 9.44 -9.58
CA TYR A 133 -7.52 9.42 -8.77
C TYR A 133 -7.67 10.65 -7.88
N ASP A 134 -6.68 11.55 -7.89
CA ASP A 134 -6.67 12.78 -7.08
C ASP A 134 -7.50 13.86 -7.76
N GLU A 135 -8.61 14.27 -7.13
CA GLU A 135 -9.63 15.14 -7.74
C GLU A 135 -9.13 16.57 -7.96
N ASP A 136 -8.38 17.11 -7.00
CA ASP A 136 -7.96 18.52 -6.99
C ASP A 136 -6.44 18.71 -7.08
N ASN A 137 -5.70 17.59 -7.07
CA ASN A 137 -4.24 17.55 -7.06
C ASN A 137 -3.64 18.36 -5.88
N LYS A 138 -4.37 18.48 -4.76
CA LYS A 138 -3.92 19.14 -3.53
C LYS A 138 -3.53 18.10 -2.51
N ILE A 139 -2.24 18.08 -2.19
CA ILE A 139 -1.65 17.11 -1.28
C ILE A 139 -1.20 17.83 -0.01
N PRO A 140 -1.95 17.73 1.11
CA PRO A 140 -1.47 18.16 2.41
C PRO A 140 -0.23 17.34 2.80
N CYS A 141 0.88 18.03 3.07
CA CYS A 141 2.15 17.41 3.45
C CYS A 141 2.62 17.89 4.82
N PHE A 142 3.00 16.92 5.64
CA PHE A 142 3.37 17.14 7.03
C PHE A 142 4.68 16.44 7.37
N GLY A 143 5.44 17.02 8.29
CA GLY A 143 6.54 16.36 8.98
C GLY A 143 6.25 16.16 10.46
N PHE A 144 6.85 15.13 11.07
CA PHE A 144 6.71 14.83 12.49
C PHE A 144 8.01 14.24 13.07
N GLY A 145 8.15 14.19 14.40
CA GLY A 145 9.34 13.63 15.05
C GLY A 145 10.55 14.56 15.16
N ASP A 146 10.47 15.80 14.67
CA ASP A 146 11.54 16.78 14.80
C ASP A 146 11.53 17.48 16.18
N THR A 147 12.54 18.30 16.46
CA THR A 147 12.60 19.06 17.74
C THR A 147 11.42 20.00 17.98
N SER A 148 10.69 20.41 16.95
CA SER A 148 9.51 21.26 17.11
C SER A 148 8.24 20.46 17.45
N THR A 149 8.13 19.21 16.98
CA THR A 149 6.92 18.40 17.12
C THR A 149 7.01 17.29 18.17
N HIS A 150 8.19 16.68 18.33
CA HIS A 150 8.38 15.43 19.09
C HIS A 150 7.27 14.41 18.75
N ASP A 151 6.65 13.79 19.76
CA ASP A 151 5.56 12.81 19.67
C ASP A 151 4.15 13.41 19.84
N ARG A 152 4.03 14.74 19.75
CA ARG A 152 2.80 15.46 20.15
C ARG A 152 2.12 16.19 19.02
N ASN A 153 2.85 16.54 17.96
CA ASN A 153 2.31 17.39 16.90
C ASN A 153 2.88 17.01 15.53
N VAL A 154 2.45 17.74 14.51
CA VAL A 154 3.01 17.71 13.16
C VAL A 154 3.28 19.16 12.72
N PHE A 155 4.24 19.35 11.81
CA PHE A 155 4.45 20.64 11.16
C PHE A 155 4.04 20.56 9.69
N ASN A 156 3.51 21.67 9.15
CA ASN A 156 3.14 21.78 7.74
C ASN A 156 4.39 22.03 6.89
N PHE A 157 4.44 21.47 5.69
CA PHE A 157 5.50 21.78 4.72
C PHE A 157 5.53 23.27 4.34
N TYR A 158 4.35 23.92 4.28
CA TYR A 158 4.21 25.36 4.09
C TYR A 158 3.70 26.05 5.37
N ARG A 159 4.31 27.18 5.73
CA ARG A 159 4.00 27.93 6.97
C ARG A 159 2.55 28.40 7.06
N ASN A 160 1.91 28.69 5.93
CA ASN A 160 0.50 29.10 5.86
C ASN A 160 -0.47 27.91 5.85
N GLY A 161 0.02 26.68 5.97
CA GLY A 161 -0.81 25.47 5.95
C GLY A 161 -1.38 25.12 4.58
N ARG A 162 -0.87 25.72 3.48
CA ARG A 162 -1.33 25.35 2.14
C ARG A 162 -0.88 23.92 1.78
N ALA A 163 -1.75 23.21 1.06
CA ALA A 163 -1.40 21.94 0.43
C ALA A 163 -0.44 22.14 -0.76
N CYS A 164 0.37 21.12 -1.03
CA CYS A 164 1.20 21.04 -2.24
C CYS A 164 0.31 20.81 -3.47
N ASN A 165 0.70 21.36 -4.61
CA ASN A 165 0.07 21.18 -5.90
C ASN A 165 0.70 19.97 -6.60
N GLY A 166 0.21 18.79 -6.23
CA GLY A 166 0.66 17.51 -6.73
C GLY A 166 2.01 17.05 -6.17
N VAL A 167 2.40 15.86 -6.61
CA VAL A 167 3.56 15.11 -6.10
C VAL A 167 4.87 15.82 -6.39
N SER A 168 4.97 16.50 -7.54
CA SER A 168 6.16 17.26 -7.91
C SER A 168 6.47 18.39 -6.93
N GLU A 169 5.46 19.16 -6.50
CA GLU A 169 5.65 20.21 -5.49
C GLU A 169 5.92 19.61 -4.11
N ALA A 170 5.29 18.49 -3.76
CA ALA A 170 5.57 17.79 -2.50
C ALA A 170 7.04 17.33 -2.40
N LEU A 171 7.58 16.74 -3.47
CA LEU A 171 8.99 16.33 -3.55
C LEU A 171 9.95 17.52 -3.52
N GLN A 172 9.66 18.57 -4.30
CA GLN A 172 10.45 19.80 -4.27
C GLN A 172 10.49 20.37 -2.86
N ARG A 173 9.33 20.46 -2.21
CA ARG A 173 9.23 21.07 -0.88
C ARG A 173 9.90 20.22 0.20
N TYR A 174 9.81 18.89 0.10
CA TYR A 174 10.59 17.98 0.93
C TYR A 174 12.10 18.27 0.84
N ARG A 175 12.65 18.41 -0.38
CA ARG A 175 14.08 18.74 -0.58
C ARG A 175 14.47 20.09 0.00
N GLU A 176 13.57 21.07 -0.02
CA GLU A 176 13.82 22.40 0.55
C GLU A 176 13.85 22.37 2.09
N ILE A 177 12.97 21.60 2.73
CA ILE A 177 12.83 21.61 4.19
C ILE A 177 13.76 20.61 4.88
N ALA A 178 13.97 19.41 4.31
CA ALA A 178 14.68 18.32 4.98
C ALA A 178 16.07 18.71 5.54
N PRO A 179 16.91 19.51 4.84
CA PRO A 179 18.21 19.94 5.36
C PRO A 179 18.13 20.89 6.56
N HIS A 180 16.98 21.52 6.78
CA HIS A 180 16.77 22.56 7.80
C HIS A 180 16.00 22.04 9.02
N VAL A 181 15.40 20.85 8.93
CA VAL A 181 14.69 20.21 10.03
C VAL A 181 15.70 19.62 11.02
N ARG A 182 15.52 19.90 12.31
CA ARG A 182 16.36 19.32 13.37
C ARG A 182 15.73 18.02 13.84
N LEU A 183 16.32 16.90 13.45
CA LEU A 183 15.81 15.57 13.78
C LEU A 183 15.82 15.31 15.30
N SER A 184 14.76 14.69 15.82
CA SER A 184 14.59 14.43 17.26
C SER A 184 13.87 13.10 17.51
N GLY A 185 12.89 13.07 18.41
CA GLY A 185 12.04 11.94 18.71
C GLY A 185 11.17 12.23 19.92
N PRO A 186 10.49 11.22 20.49
CA PRO A 186 10.39 9.86 19.95
C PRO A 186 9.45 9.80 18.73
N THR A 187 9.50 8.69 17.98
CA THR A 187 8.60 8.48 16.84
C THR A 187 7.19 8.16 17.33
N SER A 188 6.17 8.84 16.81
CA SER A 188 4.77 8.53 17.09
C SER A 188 3.92 8.81 15.87
N LEU A 189 3.05 7.86 15.49
CA LEU A 189 2.14 8.06 14.36
C LEU A 189 0.82 8.72 14.78
N ALA A 190 0.52 8.77 16.07
CA ALA A 190 -0.74 9.32 16.55
C ALA A 190 -1.00 10.76 16.05
N PRO A 191 -0.05 11.73 16.15
CA PRO A 191 -0.31 13.10 15.72
C PRO A 191 -0.64 13.23 14.23
N ILE A 192 0.00 12.42 13.37
CA ILE A 192 -0.26 12.47 11.92
C ILE A 192 -1.57 11.78 11.55
N ILE A 193 -1.93 10.68 12.22
CA ILE A 193 -3.22 10.00 12.04
C ILE A 193 -4.37 10.90 12.51
N GLU A 194 -4.23 11.57 13.66
CA GLU A 194 -5.19 12.53 14.19
C GLU A 194 -5.34 13.74 13.25
N THR A 195 -4.23 14.25 12.71
CA THR A 195 -4.26 15.34 11.72
C THR A 195 -5.01 14.94 10.45
N ALA A 196 -4.75 13.75 9.92
CA ALA A 196 -5.46 13.24 8.74
C ALA A 196 -6.96 13.06 9.01
N THR A 197 -7.31 12.56 10.19
CA THR A 197 -8.70 12.42 10.63
C THR A 197 -9.43 13.77 10.62
N ARG A 198 -8.78 14.82 11.14
CA ARG A 198 -9.34 16.19 11.11
C ARG A 198 -9.49 16.74 9.69
N ILE A 199 -8.58 16.41 8.76
CA ILE A 199 -8.70 16.81 7.35
C ILE A 199 -9.92 16.13 6.71
N VAL A 200 -10.14 14.84 6.99
CA VAL A 200 -11.31 14.10 6.53
C VAL A 200 -12.60 14.72 7.07
N GLU A 201 -12.63 15.15 8.33
CA GLU A 201 -13.79 15.82 8.91
C GLU A 201 -14.10 17.17 8.21
N VAL A 202 -13.07 18.01 8.03
CA VAL A 202 -13.21 19.34 7.40
C VAL A 202 -13.58 19.24 5.92
N SER A 203 -13.12 18.20 5.22
CA SER A 203 -13.47 17.92 3.82
C SER A 203 -14.88 17.32 3.65
N ARG A 204 -15.72 17.34 4.70
CA ARG A 204 -17.06 16.74 4.72
C ARG A 204 -17.04 15.23 4.44
N HIS A 205 -16.06 14.54 5.03
CA HIS A 205 -15.91 13.09 4.95
C HIS A 205 -15.66 12.58 3.53
N GLN A 206 -14.89 13.32 2.73
CA GLN A 206 -14.35 12.78 1.48
C GLN A 206 -13.34 11.67 1.79
N TYR A 207 -13.20 10.70 0.89
CA TYR A 207 -12.25 9.61 1.04
C TYR A 207 -10.80 10.12 0.92
N HIS A 208 -9.97 9.74 1.89
CA HIS A 208 -8.56 10.07 1.92
C HIS A 208 -7.69 8.83 2.10
N ILE A 209 -6.50 8.87 1.50
CA ILE A 209 -5.40 7.94 1.75
C ILE A 209 -4.30 8.73 2.46
N LEU A 210 -3.95 8.33 3.68
CA LEU A 210 -2.79 8.84 4.39
C LEU A 210 -1.58 7.94 4.11
N LEU A 211 -0.58 8.49 3.43
CA LEU A 211 0.72 7.88 3.21
C LEU A 211 1.69 8.36 4.29
N ILE A 212 2.13 7.48 5.18
CA ILE A 212 3.15 7.74 6.19
C ILE A 212 4.43 7.05 5.75
N ILE A 213 5.57 7.75 5.76
CA ILE A 213 6.88 7.16 5.49
C ILE A 213 7.74 7.32 6.74
N ALA A 214 8.26 6.22 7.28
CA ALA A 214 9.01 6.17 8.54
C ALA A 214 10.11 5.10 8.51
N ASP A 215 11.11 5.20 9.40
CA ASP A 215 12.36 4.43 9.30
C ASP A 215 12.51 3.25 10.27
N GLY A 216 11.42 2.82 10.90
CA GLY A 216 11.36 1.55 11.65
C GLY A 216 11.43 1.71 13.15
N GLN A 217 11.70 2.91 13.68
CA GLN A 217 11.55 3.18 15.11
C GLN A 217 10.10 3.54 15.49
N VAL A 218 9.11 3.00 14.79
CA VAL A 218 7.70 3.24 15.10
C VAL A 218 7.29 2.37 16.30
N PRO A 219 6.65 2.92 17.34
CA PRO A 219 6.11 2.15 18.45
C PRO A 219 5.18 1.04 17.92
N THR A 220 5.51 -0.21 18.26
CA THR A 220 4.87 -1.41 17.73
C THR A 220 3.56 -1.71 18.43
N VAL A 221 2.44 -1.80 17.71
CA VAL A 221 1.16 -2.18 18.34
C VAL A 221 1.14 -3.70 18.59
N THR A 222 1.90 -4.19 19.57
CA THR A 222 1.86 -5.59 19.98
C THR A 222 0.94 -5.73 21.19
N GLY A 223 -0.26 -6.26 20.99
CA GLY A 223 -1.16 -6.63 22.09
C GLY A 223 -0.66 -7.83 22.92
N CYS A 224 0.64 -8.15 22.93
CA CYS A 224 1.17 -9.45 23.35
C CYS A 224 2.54 -9.41 24.03
N HIS A 225 2.81 -8.50 24.98
CA HIS A 225 3.87 -8.74 25.98
C HIS A 225 3.47 -8.20 27.37
N PRO A 226 3.19 -9.08 28.37
CA PRO A 226 3.26 -8.67 29.76
C PRO A 226 4.72 -8.33 30.08
N ALA A 227 4.94 -7.13 30.61
CA ALA A 227 6.25 -6.56 30.88
C ALA A 227 7.19 -7.51 31.66
N SER A 228 8.36 -7.79 31.10
CA SER A 228 9.44 -8.48 31.82
C SER A 228 10.38 -7.53 32.57
N HIS A 229 10.36 -6.21 32.29
CA HIS A 229 11.23 -5.24 32.97
C HIS A 229 10.59 -3.83 33.08
N PRO A 230 10.76 -3.09 34.19
CA PRO A 230 9.86 -1.98 34.56
C PRO A 230 10.33 -0.57 34.17
N ASP A 231 11.58 -0.33 33.75
CA ASP A 231 12.16 1.03 33.80
C ASP A 231 12.22 1.78 32.45
N GLU A 232 12.18 1.10 31.29
CA GLU A 232 12.11 1.74 29.95
C GLU A 232 10.80 1.45 29.20
N THR A 233 9.95 0.56 29.72
CA THR A 233 8.75 0.02 29.06
C THR A 233 7.51 0.92 29.16
N THR A 234 7.47 1.85 30.12
CA THR A 234 6.27 2.69 30.35
C THR A 234 6.02 3.67 29.21
N SER A 235 7.08 4.27 28.65
CA SER A 235 6.99 5.26 27.57
C SER A 235 6.68 4.63 26.21
N THR A 236 7.30 3.49 25.90
CA THR A 236 7.04 2.74 24.65
C THR A 236 5.60 2.23 24.63
N ASN A 237 5.12 1.62 25.72
CA ASN A 237 3.72 1.18 25.84
C ASN A 237 2.72 2.34 25.65
N HIS A 238 3.05 3.54 26.13
CA HIS A 238 2.19 4.71 25.95
C HIS A 238 2.12 5.18 24.49
N LEU A 239 3.24 5.22 23.77
CA LEU A 239 3.26 5.63 22.36
C LEU A 239 2.59 4.60 21.44
N GLU A 240 2.73 3.32 21.77
CA GLU A 240 2.02 2.20 21.12
C GLU A 240 0.51 2.33 21.32
N GLU A 241 0.06 2.48 22.56
CA GLU A 241 -1.37 2.64 22.87
C GLU A 241 -1.94 3.91 22.23
N ARG A 242 -1.21 5.04 22.23
CA ARG A 242 -1.65 6.26 21.53
C ARG A 242 -1.83 6.03 20.03
N THR A 243 -0.88 5.37 19.39
CA THR A 243 -0.96 5.05 17.96
C THR A 243 -2.16 4.13 17.68
N LEU A 244 -2.38 3.13 18.53
CA LEU A 244 -3.51 2.21 18.44
C LEU A 244 -4.86 2.91 18.62
N GLN A 245 -4.98 3.80 19.61
CA GLN A 245 -6.18 4.62 19.81
C GLN A 245 -6.44 5.53 18.61
N ALA A 246 -5.40 6.14 18.04
CA ALA A 246 -5.54 6.93 16.83
C ALA A 246 -6.04 6.08 15.64
N LEU A 247 -5.55 4.84 15.47
CA LEU A 247 -6.03 3.92 14.44
C LEU A 247 -7.49 3.49 14.64
N ILE A 248 -7.89 3.19 15.88
CA ILE A 248 -9.28 2.88 16.25
C ILE A 248 -10.20 4.05 15.94
N HIS A 249 -9.81 5.25 16.38
CA HIS A 249 -10.56 6.46 16.10
C HIS A 249 -10.68 6.70 14.59
N ALA A 250 -9.57 6.64 13.85
CA ALA A 250 -9.53 6.80 12.40
C ALA A 250 -10.41 5.80 11.65
N SER A 251 -10.66 4.59 12.19
CA SER A 251 -11.57 3.61 11.56
C SER A 251 -13.04 4.04 11.52
N HIS A 252 -13.39 5.15 12.18
CA HIS A 252 -14.71 5.77 12.08
C HIS A 252 -14.85 6.69 10.87
N PHE A 253 -13.74 7.02 10.20
CA PHE A 253 -13.69 7.98 9.10
C PHE A 253 -13.40 7.27 7.77
N PRO A 254 -13.75 7.88 6.62
CA PRO A 254 -13.37 7.39 5.30
C PRO A 254 -11.87 7.64 5.04
N LEU A 255 -11.02 6.97 5.81
CA LEU A 255 -9.58 7.12 5.83
C LEU A 255 -8.89 5.77 5.75
N SER A 256 -8.10 5.58 4.69
CA SER A 256 -7.12 4.48 4.57
C SER A 256 -5.73 4.98 4.96
N ILE A 257 -4.97 4.16 5.68
CA ILE A 257 -3.62 4.51 6.16
C ILE A 257 -2.62 3.50 5.62
N VAL A 258 -1.59 4.00 4.93
CA VAL A 258 -0.48 3.21 4.39
C VAL A 258 0.80 3.68 5.05
N LEU A 259 1.42 2.83 5.86
CA LEU A 259 2.74 3.02 6.41
C LEU A 259 3.78 2.34 5.51
N VAL A 260 4.72 3.13 5.04
CA VAL A 260 5.86 2.69 4.24
C VAL A 260 7.10 2.71 5.13
N GLY A 261 7.66 1.53 5.35
CA GLY A 261 8.87 1.35 6.13
C GLY A 261 10.11 1.48 5.29
N VAL A 262 10.96 2.46 5.58
CA VAL A 262 12.30 2.65 4.99
C VAL A 262 13.38 2.32 6.02
N GLY A 263 14.63 2.18 5.62
CA GLY A 263 15.73 1.92 6.55
C GLY A 263 15.93 0.45 6.91
N ASP A 264 16.93 0.22 7.77
CA ASP A 264 17.48 -1.09 8.12
C ASP A 264 16.80 -1.78 9.32
N LEU A 265 15.89 -1.09 10.00
CA LEU A 265 15.27 -1.62 11.22
C LEU A 265 14.23 -2.71 10.89
N PRO A 266 14.09 -3.72 11.76
CA PRO A 266 13.12 -4.80 11.56
C PRO A 266 11.68 -4.29 11.70
N TRP A 267 10.79 -4.81 10.87
CA TRP A 267 9.37 -4.43 10.83
C TRP A 267 8.41 -5.51 11.31
N ASP A 268 8.94 -6.63 11.81
CA ASP A 268 8.18 -7.86 12.14
C ASP A 268 6.96 -7.61 13.05
N ASP A 269 7.08 -6.68 13.98
CA ASP A 269 6.03 -6.34 14.95
C ASP A 269 5.01 -5.32 14.41
N CYS A 270 5.36 -4.53 13.39
CA CYS A 270 4.45 -3.58 12.75
C CYS A 270 3.38 -4.30 11.89
N ILE A 271 3.70 -5.53 11.45
CA ILE A 271 2.85 -6.37 10.59
C ILE A 271 1.60 -6.88 11.33
N ARG A 272 1.55 -6.79 12.68
CA ARG A 272 0.50 -7.42 13.51
C ARG A 272 -0.51 -6.46 14.10
N CYS A 273 -0.75 -5.30 13.49
CA CYS A 273 -1.86 -4.41 13.86
C CYS A 273 -3.21 -4.97 13.37
N HIS A 274 -3.65 -6.12 13.89
CA HIS A 274 -5.01 -6.62 13.75
C HIS A 274 -5.74 -6.50 15.09
N ASP A 275 -6.34 -5.33 15.33
CA ASP A 275 -7.15 -5.07 16.52
C ASP A 275 -8.65 -5.10 16.17
N ASN A 276 -9.41 -5.91 16.91
CA ASN A 276 -10.86 -6.11 16.75
C ASN A 276 -11.70 -4.91 17.20
N ARG A 277 -11.11 -3.91 17.86
CA ARG A 277 -11.76 -2.65 18.25
C ARG A 277 -11.91 -1.69 17.07
N ARG A 278 -11.18 -1.90 15.97
CA ARG A 278 -11.34 -1.11 14.74
C ARG A 278 -12.58 -1.58 13.99
N LEU A 279 -13.32 -0.64 13.39
CA LEU A 279 -14.53 -0.96 12.62
C LEU A 279 -14.24 -1.72 11.31
N PHE A 280 -13.05 -1.50 10.76
CA PHE A 280 -12.49 -2.25 9.63
C PHE A 280 -10.96 -2.13 9.66
N ASP A 281 -10.27 -2.97 8.89
CA ASP A 281 -8.82 -2.88 8.77
C ASP A 281 -8.41 -1.71 7.88
N ASN A 282 -8.30 -0.52 8.48
CA ASN A 282 -7.94 0.74 7.82
C ASN A 282 -6.42 0.96 7.66
N PHE A 283 -5.59 -0.03 8.03
CA PHE A 283 -4.14 0.11 8.07
C PHE A 283 -3.41 -0.92 7.20
N GLN A 284 -2.38 -0.46 6.52
CA GLN A 284 -1.49 -1.29 5.73
C GLN A 284 -0.05 -0.88 5.99
N PHE A 285 0.81 -1.87 6.23
CA PHE A 285 2.26 -1.70 6.25
C PHE A 285 2.87 -2.27 4.97
N VAL A 286 3.94 -1.63 4.49
CA VAL A 286 4.79 -2.10 3.39
C VAL A 286 6.25 -1.86 3.71
N ASP A 287 7.06 -2.91 3.65
CA ASP A 287 8.51 -2.81 3.77
C ASP A 287 9.12 -2.38 2.42
N PHE A 288 9.42 -1.09 2.30
CA PHE A 288 10.02 -0.53 1.10
C PHE A 288 11.45 -1.02 0.91
N THR A 289 12.22 -1.08 2.00
CA THR A 289 13.61 -1.52 1.97
C THR A 289 13.71 -2.96 1.48
N GLU A 290 12.88 -3.87 2.00
CA GLU A 290 12.83 -5.26 1.57
C GLU A 290 12.56 -5.37 0.07
N ILE A 291 11.51 -4.70 -0.43
CA ILE A 291 11.14 -4.74 -1.86
C ILE A 291 12.26 -4.18 -2.73
N MET A 292 12.85 -3.04 -2.34
CA MET A 292 13.91 -2.40 -3.12
C MET A 292 15.24 -3.17 -3.09
N SER A 293 15.43 -4.07 -2.11
CA SER A 293 16.61 -4.93 -2.00
C SER A 293 16.58 -6.17 -2.92
N ARG A 294 15.41 -6.55 -3.44
CA ARG A 294 15.24 -7.79 -4.24
C ARG A 294 16.05 -7.75 -5.54
N ASP A 295 16.42 -8.93 -6.03
CA ASP A 295 17.13 -9.07 -7.32
C ASP A 295 16.14 -8.99 -8.50
N MET A 296 15.76 -7.76 -8.83
CA MET A 296 14.76 -7.41 -9.86
C MET A 296 15.15 -6.10 -10.55
N SER A 297 14.61 -5.83 -11.73
CA SER A 297 14.80 -4.53 -12.38
C SER A 297 14.13 -3.41 -11.57
N GLN A 298 14.62 -2.17 -11.73
CA GLN A 298 14.07 -1.01 -11.02
C GLN A 298 12.56 -0.85 -11.29
N ALA A 299 12.12 -1.03 -12.53
CA ALA A 299 10.71 -0.93 -12.89
C ALA A 299 9.85 -1.97 -12.17
N GLU A 300 10.31 -3.22 -12.09
CA GLU A 300 9.58 -4.28 -11.39
C GLU A 300 9.53 -4.04 -9.87
N LYS A 301 10.57 -3.42 -9.29
CA LYS A 301 10.55 -3.03 -7.87
C LYS A 301 9.55 -1.92 -7.59
N GLU A 302 9.50 -0.89 -8.44
CA GLU A 302 8.53 0.19 -8.32
C GLU A 302 7.10 -0.33 -8.46
N ASP A 303 6.86 -1.23 -9.41
CA ASP A 303 5.59 -1.90 -9.62
C ASP A 303 5.20 -2.75 -8.41
N GLN A 304 6.12 -3.57 -7.89
CA GLN A 304 5.86 -4.40 -6.71
C GLN A 304 5.59 -3.55 -5.45
N PHE A 305 6.31 -2.43 -5.29
CA PHE A 305 6.08 -1.53 -4.17
C PHE A 305 4.70 -0.87 -4.25
N ALA A 306 4.32 -0.35 -5.41
CA ALA A 306 2.99 0.20 -5.61
C ALA A 306 1.88 -0.87 -5.44
N LEU A 307 2.13 -2.13 -5.82
CA LEU A 307 1.21 -3.25 -5.58
C LEU A 307 0.95 -3.41 -4.10
N GLU A 308 2.02 -3.58 -3.34
CA GLU A 308 1.91 -3.82 -1.92
C GLU A 308 1.29 -2.62 -1.22
N ALA A 309 1.69 -1.38 -1.54
CA ALA A 309 1.14 -0.18 -0.90
C ALA A 309 -0.35 0.01 -1.11
N LEU A 310 -0.88 -0.42 -2.27
CA LEU A 310 -2.27 -0.22 -2.62
C LEU A 310 -3.12 -1.49 -2.49
N ARG A 311 -2.53 -2.61 -2.03
CA ARG A 311 -3.16 -3.93 -2.01
C ARG A 311 -4.48 -3.97 -1.24
N LYS A 312 -4.57 -3.27 -0.10
CA LYS A 312 -5.79 -3.25 0.74
C LYS A 312 -6.75 -2.13 0.38
N ILE A 313 -6.32 -1.12 -0.38
CA ILE A 313 -7.12 0.08 -0.68
C ILE A 313 -8.47 -0.27 -1.31
N PRO A 314 -8.59 -1.14 -2.34
CA PRO A 314 -9.90 -1.46 -2.92
C PRO A 314 -10.88 -2.07 -1.92
N ALA A 315 -10.40 -2.97 -1.07
CA ALA A 315 -11.23 -3.62 -0.04
C ALA A 315 -11.64 -2.63 1.06
N GLN A 316 -10.72 -1.78 1.51
CA GLN A 316 -11.00 -0.73 2.50
C GLN A 316 -12.03 0.26 1.98
N TYR A 317 -11.84 0.76 0.75
CA TYR A 317 -12.77 1.68 0.10
C TYR A 317 -14.16 1.06 -0.01
N SER A 318 -14.26 -0.21 -0.43
CA SER A 318 -15.53 -0.93 -0.53
C SER A 318 -16.26 -0.98 0.83
N VAL A 319 -15.56 -1.24 1.93
CA VAL A 319 -16.16 -1.26 3.28
C VAL A 319 -16.63 0.13 3.69
N ILE A 320 -15.81 1.16 3.43
CA ILE A 320 -16.12 2.56 3.74
C ILE A 320 -17.39 3.02 3.00
N ILE A 321 -17.47 2.81 1.69
CA ILE A 321 -18.62 3.22 0.88
C ILE A 321 -19.87 2.47 1.32
N ASN A 322 -19.79 1.17 1.55
CA ASN A 322 -20.93 0.39 2.05
C ASN A 322 -21.44 0.88 3.40
N LYS A 323 -20.53 1.26 4.31
CA LYS A 323 -20.89 1.85 5.61
C LYS A 323 -21.54 3.22 5.42
N TRP A 324 -20.94 4.10 4.62
CA TRP A 324 -21.43 5.45 4.39
C TRP A 324 -22.80 5.46 3.72
N ILE A 325 -23.04 4.60 2.72
CA ILE A 325 -24.37 4.41 2.11
C ILE A 325 -25.40 4.01 3.16
N ARG A 326 -25.08 3.07 4.06
CA ARG A 326 -26.00 2.65 5.13
C ARG A 326 -26.31 3.77 6.12
N GLU A 327 -25.31 4.58 6.47
CA GLU A 327 -25.47 5.72 7.37
C GLU A 327 -26.28 6.86 6.73
N GLN A 328 -26.11 7.10 5.42
CA GLN A 328 -26.94 8.06 4.69
C GLN A 328 -28.38 7.54 4.54
N ALA A 329 -28.56 6.25 4.24
CA ALA A 329 -29.88 5.64 4.14
C ALA A 329 -30.65 5.64 5.47
N SER A 330 -29.95 5.53 6.61
CA SER A 330 -30.59 5.61 7.94
C SER A 330 -30.87 7.05 8.40
N ARG A 331 -30.12 8.04 7.88
CA ARG A 331 -30.34 9.48 8.12
C ARG A 331 -31.35 10.10 7.17
N ALA A 332 -31.60 9.48 6.02
CA ALA A 332 -32.69 9.87 5.13
C ALA A 332 -34.02 9.64 5.87
N LEU A 333 -34.68 10.74 6.26
CA LEU A 333 -36.08 10.69 6.68
C LEU A 333 -36.90 10.00 5.58
N PRO A 334 -37.99 9.26 5.89
CA PRO A 334 -38.88 8.76 4.86
C PRO A 334 -39.31 9.93 3.98
N GLY A 335 -38.83 9.91 2.73
CA GLY A 335 -39.02 11.01 1.80
C GLY A 335 -40.51 11.27 1.61
N THR A 336 -40.90 12.54 1.68
CA THR A 336 -42.18 12.94 1.09
C THR A 336 -42.01 12.81 -0.42
N ASP A 337 -42.85 11.95 -1.02
CA ASP A 337 -42.85 11.79 -2.47
C ASP A 337 -43.04 13.16 -3.12
N PRO A 338 -42.23 13.51 -4.14
CA PRO A 338 -42.43 14.74 -4.87
C PRO A 338 -43.84 14.74 -5.45
N LEU A 339 -44.63 15.76 -5.11
CA LEU A 339 -45.96 15.93 -5.67
C LEU A 339 -45.83 16.02 -7.21
N PRO A 340 -46.77 15.45 -7.96
CA PRO A 340 -46.77 15.61 -9.41
C PRO A 340 -46.82 17.10 -9.77
N PRO A 341 -46.25 17.49 -10.93
CA PRO A 341 -46.30 18.87 -11.39
C PRO A 341 -47.75 19.34 -11.46
N PRO A 342 -48.03 20.62 -11.14
CA PRO A 342 -49.37 21.16 -11.27
C PRO A 342 -49.73 21.27 -12.76
N CYS A 343 -50.34 20.21 -13.28
CA CYS A 343 -50.99 20.15 -14.58
C CYS A 343 -52.38 19.52 -14.44
#